data_AF-A0A927L5R7-F1
#
_entry.id   AF-A0A927L5R7-F1
#
_cell.length_a   1.000
_cell.length_b   1.000
_cell.length_c   1.000
_cell.angle_alpha   90.00
_cell.angle_beta   90.00
_cell.angle_gamma   90.00
#
_symmetry.space_group_name_H-M   'P 1'
#
loop_
_entity.id
_entity.type
_entity.pdbx_description
1 polymer ?
#
loop_
_entity_poly.entity_id
_entity_poly.type
_entity_poly.pdbx_seq_one_letter_code
_entity_poly.pdbx_strand_id
1 'polypeptide(L)'
;MVPQVGVYVVQDGYSDLAGGTYELCTRGECAKGELKERGIAHVTVGLPDDVDPDIAPVCLRVTRAGAAKPFIDDSVDVKLIHTSDGCGGGYSQGLAYSEEDGLLPNVPKGIGKAWAQHRTAEATAGPSPTAFS
;
A
#
# COMPACT_ATOMS: atom_id res chain seq x y z
N MET A 1 -4.36 -6.80 -17.29
CA MET A 1 -3.82 -6.42 -15.96
C MET A 1 -4.83 -5.47 -15.36
N VAL A 2 -5.24 -5.64 -14.10
CA VAL A 2 -6.19 -4.71 -13.48
C VAL A 2 -5.44 -3.44 -13.11
N PRO A 3 -5.91 -2.24 -13.50
CA PRO A 3 -5.36 -0.98 -13.02
C PRO A 3 -5.37 -0.92 -11.49
N GLN A 4 -4.29 -0.46 -10.86
CA GLN A 4 -4.18 -0.41 -9.40
C GLN A 4 -3.23 0.68 -8.90
N VAL A 5 -3.48 1.16 -7.69
CA VAL A 5 -2.52 1.96 -6.92
C VAL A 5 -2.10 1.15 -5.70
N GLY A 6 -0.78 1.07 -5.48
CA GLY A 6 -0.18 0.42 -4.32
C GLY A 6 0.51 1.44 -3.42
N VAL A 7 0.27 1.37 -2.12
CA VAL A 7 1.03 2.09 -1.09
C VAL A 7 1.84 1.10 -0.28
N TYR A 8 3.14 1.35 -0.20
CA TYR A 8 4.05 0.69 0.73
C TYR A 8 4.08 1.46 2.04
N VAL A 9 3.66 0.82 3.13
CA VAL A 9 3.68 1.42 4.47
C VAL A 9 4.84 0.82 5.24
N VAL A 10 5.85 1.64 5.54
CA VAL A 10 6.94 1.22 6.44
C VAL A 10 6.42 1.33 7.87
N GLN A 11 6.22 0.18 8.51
CA GLN A 11 5.80 0.08 9.91
C GLN A 11 7.00 0.04 10.88
N ASP A 12 8.23 0.08 10.38
CA ASP A 12 9.42 0.27 11.22
C ASP A 12 9.32 1.66 11.89
N GLY A 13 9.41 1.70 13.22
CA GLY A 13 9.02 2.88 14.03
C GLY A 13 7.59 2.82 14.58
N TYR A 14 6.70 2.06 13.95
CA TYR A 14 5.29 1.91 14.33
C TYR A 14 4.97 0.51 14.88
N SER A 15 5.35 0.26 16.14
CA SER A 15 5.17 -1.07 16.76
C SER A 15 3.70 -1.43 17.02
N ASP A 16 2.80 -0.46 16.94
CA ASP A 16 1.40 -0.50 17.34
C ASP A 16 0.40 -0.47 16.17
N LEU A 17 0.91 -0.41 14.92
CA LEU A 17 0.08 -0.53 13.72
C LEU A 17 -0.26 -1.98 13.37
N ALA A 18 0.48 -2.95 13.90
CA ALA A 18 0.16 -4.37 13.75
C ALA A 18 -1.23 -4.68 14.34
N GLY A 19 -2.07 -5.35 13.57
CA GLY A 19 -3.48 -5.60 13.89
C GLY A 19 -4.39 -4.39 13.67
N GLY A 20 -3.86 -3.26 13.20
CA GLY A 20 -4.64 -2.10 12.78
C GLY A 20 -5.33 -2.32 11.43
N THR A 21 -6.33 -1.50 11.14
CA THR A 21 -7.02 -1.49 9.85
C THR A 21 -6.50 -0.37 8.97
N TYR A 22 -6.58 -0.56 7.66
CA TYR A 22 -6.30 0.47 6.68
C TYR A 22 -7.50 0.70 5.76
N GLU A 23 -7.54 1.89 5.18
CA GLU A 23 -8.40 2.27 4.06
C GLU A 23 -7.53 3.05 3.06
N LEU A 24 -7.48 2.57 1.81
CA LEU A 24 -6.79 3.24 0.71
C LEU A 24 -7.82 3.63 -0.34
N CYS A 25 -8.01 4.94 -0.55
CA CYS A 25 -9.02 5.46 -1.46
C CYS A 25 -8.40 6.30 -2.57
N THR A 26 -8.91 6.15 -3.79
CA THR A 26 -8.63 7.06 -4.90
C THR A 26 -9.73 6.93 -5.96
N ARG A 27 -10.02 8.02 -6.69
CA ARG A 27 -11.00 8.03 -7.79
C ARG A 27 -12.39 7.43 -7.44
N GLY A 28 -12.81 7.54 -6.18
CA GLY A 28 -14.09 7.00 -5.70
C GLY A 28 -14.06 5.54 -5.27
N GLU A 29 -12.98 4.82 -5.55
CA GLU A 29 -12.76 3.45 -5.09
C GLU A 29 -11.98 3.44 -3.78
N CYS A 30 -12.30 2.49 -2.90
CA CYS A 30 -11.62 2.30 -1.63
C CYS A 30 -11.36 0.82 -1.37
N ALA A 31 -10.11 0.49 -1.04
CA ALA A 31 -9.73 -0.82 -0.53
C ALA A 31 -9.55 -0.76 0.99
N LYS A 32 -10.00 -1.80 1.69
CA LYS A 32 -9.86 -1.92 3.14
C LYS A 32 -9.21 -3.25 3.50
N GLY A 33 -8.48 -3.25 4.61
CA GLY A 33 -7.89 -4.49 5.13
C GLY A 33 -7.23 -4.28 6.47
N GLU A 34 -6.41 -5.26 6.86
CA GLU A 34 -5.69 -5.28 8.14
C GLU A 34 -4.18 -5.34 7.90
N LEU A 35 -3.44 -4.64 8.73
CA LEU A 35 -1.98 -4.71 8.80
C LEU A 35 -1.59 -5.93 9.65
N LYS A 36 -1.40 -7.08 9.00
CA LYS A 36 -1.27 -8.37 9.70
C LYS A 36 0.04 -8.55 10.48
N GLU A 37 1.15 -7.97 10.02
CA GLU A 37 2.48 -8.19 10.60
C GLU A 37 3.31 -6.90 10.68
N ARG A 38 4.32 -6.89 11.56
CA ARG A 38 5.31 -5.81 11.68
C ARG A 38 6.27 -5.84 10.48
N GLY A 39 6.68 -4.67 9.99
CA GLY A 39 7.63 -4.55 8.89
C GLY A 39 7.13 -3.62 7.80
N ILE A 40 6.97 -4.10 6.56
CA ILE A 40 6.48 -3.29 5.45
C ILE A 40 5.19 -3.89 4.93
N ALA A 41 4.07 -3.16 5.04
CA ALA A 41 2.82 -3.58 4.43
C ALA A 41 2.70 -3.07 3.00
N HIS A 42 2.09 -3.87 2.13
CA HIS A 42 1.67 -3.44 0.81
C HIS A 42 0.15 -3.40 0.76
N VAL A 43 -0.39 -2.21 0.53
CA VAL A 43 -1.82 -1.95 0.44
C VAL A 43 -2.15 -1.58 -1.00
N THR A 44 -3.15 -2.21 -1.59
CA THR A 44 -3.53 -1.95 -2.99
C THR A 44 -5.01 -1.65 -3.13
N VAL A 45 -5.33 -0.68 -3.98
CA VAL A 45 -6.69 -0.42 -4.43
C VAL A 45 -6.77 -0.67 -5.94
N GLY A 46 -7.73 -1.49 -6.34
CA GLY A 46 -8.07 -1.69 -7.74
C GLY A 46 -8.77 -0.46 -8.29
N LEU A 47 -8.50 -0.14 -9.54
CA LEU A 47 -9.09 0.97 -10.27
C LEU A 47 -9.95 0.39 -11.42
N PRO A 48 -11.02 1.09 -11.82
CA PRO A 48 -11.78 0.71 -13.02
C PRO A 48 -10.91 0.78 -14.28
N ASP A 49 -11.25 0.00 -15.32
CA ASP A 49 -10.46 -0.11 -16.55
C ASP A 49 -10.35 1.22 -17.34
N ASP A 50 -11.33 2.12 -17.21
CA ASP A 50 -11.44 3.39 -17.93
C ASP A 50 -10.94 4.61 -17.13
N VAL A 51 -9.93 4.46 -16.27
CA VAL A 51 -9.32 5.62 -15.62
C VAL A 51 -8.49 6.38 -16.64
N ASP A 52 -8.86 7.61 -16.99
CA ASP A 52 -8.01 8.49 -17.79
C ASP A 52 -6.69 8.82 -17.04
N PRO A 53 -5.56 9.04 -17.74
CA PRO A 53 -4.29 9.42 -17.14
C PRO A 53 -4.36 10.85 -16.60
N ASP A 54 -4.93 10.99 -15.41
CA ASP A 54 -5.23 12.27 -14.78
C ASP A 54 -4.70 12.30 -13.33
N ILE A 55 -4.45 13.50 -12.81
CA ILE A 55 -3.95 13.71 -11.46
C ILE A 55 -5.12 13.49 -10.49
N ALA A 56 -4.97 12.57 -9.54
CA ALA A 56 -5.97 12.36 -8.50
C ALA A 56 -5.35 12.19 -7.12
N PRO A 57 -6.11 12.58 -6.07
CA PRO A 57 -5.69 12.30 -4.71
C PRO A 57 -5.76 10.80 -4.44
N VAL A 58 -4.71 10.30 -3.80
CA VAL A 58 -4.69 9.01 -3.13
C VAL A 58 -4.66 9.29 -1.64
N CYS A 59 -5.68 8.81 -0.93
CA CYS A 59 -5.83 8.98 0.51
C CYS A 59 -5.54 7.65 1.21
N LEU A 60 -4.59 7.66 2.14
CA LEU A 60 -4.29 6.54 3.03
C LEU A 60 -4.78 6.88 4.43
N ARG A 61 -5.62 6.00 4.96
CA ARG A 61 -6.00 6.01 6.37
C ARG A 61 -5.56 4.73 7.05
N VAL A 62 -4.98 4.86 8.23
CA VAL A 62 -4.61 3.73 9.08
C VAL A 62 -5.12 3.97 10.49
N THR A 63 -5.89 3.02 11.01
CA THR A 63 -6.45 3.03 12.36
C THR A 63 -5.80 1.92 13.18
N ARG A 64 -5.24 2.28 14.33
CA ARG A 64 -4.67 1.30 15.26
C ARG A 64 -5.73 0.33 15.78
N ALA A 65 -5.29 -0.87 16.17
CA ALA A 65 -6.17 -1.85 16.78
C ALA A 65 -6.90 -1.25 18.00
N GLY A 66 -8.23 -1.31 18.02
CA GLY A 66 -9.06 -0.77 19.10
C GLY A 66 -9.18 0.76 19.16
N ALA A 67 -8.58 1.50 18.23
CA ALA A 67 -8.74 2.95 18.17
C ALA A 67 -10.04 3.35 17.44
N ALA A 68 -10.66 4.44 17.91
CA ALA A 68 -11.90 4.97 17.32
C ALA A 68 -11.66 5.96 16.15
N LYS A 69 -10.41 6.40 15.96
CA LYS A 69 -10.03 7.39 14.94
C LYS A 69 -8.76 6.95 14.21
N PRO A 70 -8.62 7.31 12.92
CA PRO A 70 -7.40 7.06 12.17
C PRO A 70 -6.22 7.78 12.82
N PHE A 71 -5.09 7.07 12.92
CA PHE A 71 -3.82 7.63 13.33
C PHE A 71 -3.08 8.24 12.14
N ILE A 72 -3.14 7.57 10.98
CA ILE A 72 -2.72 8.12 9.69
C ILE A 72 -4.00 8.52 8.94
N ASP A 73 -4.06 9.75 8.45
CA ASP A 73 -5.09 10.26 7.53
C ASP A 73 -4.38 11.27 6.62
N ASP A 74 -3.75 10.74 5.57
CA ASP A 74 -2.88 11.51 4.67
C ASP A 74 -3.30 11.33 3.21
N SER A 75 -3.00 12.32 2.38
CA SER A 75 -3.37 12.32 0.98
C SER A 75 -2.32 12.97 0.10
N VAL A 76 -2.03 12.37 -1.05
CA VAL A 76 -1.11 12.91 -2.04
C VAL A 76 -1.71 12.84 -3.44
N ASP A 77 -1.51 13.88 -4.23
CA ASP A 77 -1.89 13.89 -5.63
C ASP A 77 -0.89 13.10 -6.46
N VAL A 78 -1.38 12.13 -7.23
CA VAL A 78 -0.56 11.26 -8.06
C VAL A 78 -1.03 11.32 -9.49
N LYS A 79 -0.07 11.29 -10.42
CA LYS A 79 -0.35 11.09 -11.84
C LYS A 79 -0.32 9.60 -12.13
N LEU A 80 -1.43 9.05 -12.59
CA LEU A 80 -1.51 7.65 -13.00
C LEU A 80 -0.92 7.50 -14.41
N ILE A 81 0.18 6.77 -14.52
CA ILE A 81 0.85 6.51 -15.80
C ILE A 81 0.27 5.22 -16.38
N HIS A 82 -0.34 5.32 -17.57
CA HIS A 82 -0.82 4.16 -18.30
C HIS A 82 0.38 3.35 -18.79
N THR A 83 0.48 2.10 -18.35
CA THR A 83 1.46 1.13 -18.82
C THR A 83 0.76 0.08 -19.67
N SER A 84 1.21 -0.13 -20.90
CA SER A 84 0.68 -1.19 -21.78
C SER A 84 1.80 -1.88 -22.53
N ASP A 85 1.83 -3.21 -22.40
CA ASP A 85 2.81 -4.07 -23.09
C ASP A 85 2.22 -4.69 -24.37
N GLY A 86 1.15 -4.10 -24.93
CA GLY A 86 0.52 -4.57 -26.19
C GLY A 86 -0.40 -5.79 -26.06
N CYS A 87 -0.45 -6.45 -24.90
CA CYS A 87 -1.39 -7.55 -24.58
C CYS A 87 -2.48 -7.14 -23.58
N GLY A 88 -2.72 -5.83 -23.45
CA GLY A 88 -3.55 -5.21 -22.40
C GLY A 88 -2.80 -4.05 -21.76
N GLY A 89 -3.53 -3.02 -21.34
CA GLY A 89 -3.00 -1.85 -20.62
C GLY A 89 -3.53 -1.82 -19.19
N GLY A 90 -2.82 -1.13 -18.30
CA GLY A 90 -3.26 -0.87 -16.95
C GLY A 90 -2.44 0.23 -16.28
N TYR A 91 -2.99 0.85 -15.25
CA TYR A 91 -2.30 1.85 -14.44
C TYR A 91 -1.64 1.16 -13.26
N SER A 92 -0.39 1.47 -12.98
CA SER A 92 0.26 1.04 -11.74
C SER A 92 1.08 2.19 -11.16
N GLN A 93 0.84 2.52 -9.90
CA GLN A 93 1.62 3.52 -9.16
C GLN A 93 2.03 2.95 -7.81
N GLY A 94 3.32 3.04 -7.51
CA GLY A 94 3.88 2.69 -6.20
C GLY A 94 4.11 3.95 -5.36
N LEU A 95 3.46 4.03 -4.22
CA LEU A 95 3.56 5.09 -3.23
C LEU A 95 4.26 4.58 -1.98
N ALA A 96 4.78 5.46 -1.16
CA ALA A 96 5.38 5.09 0.12
C ALA A 96 4.87 5.96 1.24
N TYR A 97 4.65 5.39 2.42
CA TYR A 97 4.42 6.14 3.65
C TYR A 97 5.58 5.92 4.62
N SER A 98 6.14 7.00 5.15
CA SER A 98 7.13 7.00 6.24
C SER A 98 6.67 7.92 7.39
N GLU A 99 7.20 7.68 8.59
CA GLU A 99 6.93 8.56 9.74
C GLU A 99 7.46 9.98 9.54
N GLU A 100 8.65 10.11 8.94
CA GLU A 100 9.30 11.40 8.74
C GLU A 100 8.66 12.23 7.62
N ASP A 101 8.26 11.60 6.51
CA ASP A 101 7.88 12.31 5.29
C ASP A 101 6.38 12.22 4.96
N GLY A 102 5.62 11.38 5.66
CA GLY A 102 4.21 11.13 5.34
C GLY A 102 4.04 10.33 4.04
N LEU A 103 2.92 10.55 3.35
CA LEU A 103 2.58 9.87 2.10
C LEU A 103 3.29 10.50 0.90
N LEU A 104 4.19 9.73 0.30
CA LEU A 104 5.02 10.12 -0.83
C LEU A 104 4.42 9.65 -2.17
N PRO A 105 4.47 10.51 -3.22
CA PRO A 105 3.91 10.20 -4.53
C PRO A 105 4.71 9.15 -5.31
N ASN A 106 5.89 8.74 -4.82
CA ASN A 106 6.76 7.72 -5.39
C ASN A 106 7.50 6.98 -4.28
N VAL A 107 7.91 5.73 -4.53
CA VAL A 107 8.71 4.94 -3.58
C VAL A 107 10.19 5.39 -3.60
N PRO A 108 10.74 5.92 -2.49
CA PRO A 108 12.17 6.17 -2.38
C PRO A 108 12.97 4.87 -2.51
N LYS A 109 14.15 4.93 -3.14
CA LYS A 109 15.02 3.75 -3.35
C LYS A 109 15.33 2.98 -2.06
N GLY A 110 15.48 3.68 -0.94
CA GLY A 110 15.72 3.07 0.38
C GLY A 110 14.55 2.18 0.82
N ILE A 111 13.33 2.70 0.72
CA ILE A 111 12.09 1.97 1.06
C ILE A 111 11.87 0.82 0.08
N GLY A 112 12.06 1.05 -1.22
CA GLY A 112 11.92 0.02 -2.24
C GLY A 112 12.89 -1.16 -2.06
N LYS A 113 14.12 -0.89 -1.62
CA LYS A 113 15.10 -1.94 -1.30
C LYS A 113 14.68 -2.75 -0.07
N ALA A 114 14.24 -2.09 0.99
CA ALA A 114 13.76 -2.75 2.20
C ALA A 114 12.54 -3.64 1.90
N TRP A 115 11.63 -3.20 1.02
CA TRP A 115 10.50 -4.00 0.58
C TRP A 115 10.92 -5.23 -0.24
N ALA A 116 11.82 -5.07 -1.21
CA ALA A 116 12.34 -6.21 -1.98
C ALA A 116 13.00 -7.26 -1.07
N GLN A 117 13.70 -6.81 -0.02
CA GLN A 117 14.27 -7.69 1.00
C GLN A 117 13.19 -8.36 1.85
N HIS A 118 12.16 -7.63 2.28
CA HIS A 118 11.04 -8.19 3.05
C HIS A 118 10.29 -9.27 2.27
N ARG A 119 9.90 -9.00 1.01
CA ARG A 119 9.27 -9.99 0.13
C ARG A 119 10.14 -11.21 -0.14
N THR A 120 11.44 -11.01 -0.28
CA THR A 120 12.39 -12.14 -0.41
C THR A 120 12.42 -12.95 0.88
N ALA A 121 12.41 -12.29 2.04
CA ALA A 121 12.36 -12.95 3.35
C ALA A 121 11.04 -13.71 3.55
N GLU A 122 9.89 -13.13 3.22
CA GLU A 122 8.58 -13.81 3.25
C GLU A 122 8.54 -15.02 2.31
N ALA A 123 9.04 -14.87 1.08
CA ALA A 123 9.07 -15.98 0.11
C ALA A 123 10.06 -17.09 0.51
N THR A 124 11.08 -16.77 1.30
CA THR A 124 12.08 -17.72 1.81
C THR A 124 11.71 -18.30 3.17
N ALA A 125 10.88 -17.59 3.95
CA ALA A 125 10.22 -18.12 5.12
C ALA A 125 9.22 -19.18 4.63
N GLY A 126 9.63 -20.45 4.70
CA GLY A 126 8.75 -21.57 4.39
C GLY A 126 7.42 -21.45 5.14
N PRO A 127 6.34 -22.10 4.63
CA PRO A 127 5.01 -21.97 5.21
C PRO A 127 5.09 -22.23 6.72
N SER A 128 4.66 -21.24 7.52
CA SER A 128 4.52 -21.43 8.97
C SER A 128 3.67 -22.67 9.19
N PRO A 129 4.08 -23.64 10.04
CA PRO A 129 3.29 -24.81 10.30
C PRO A 129 1.98 -24.34 10.93
N THR A 130 0.88 -24.45 10.19
CA THR A 130 -0.46 -24.34 10.74
C THR A 130 -0.58 -25.42 11.81
N ALA A 131 -0.45 -25.03 13.07
CA ALA A 131 -0.77 -25.89 14.20
C ALA A 131 -2.29 -26.09 14.19
N PHE A 132 -2.75 -27.12 13.48
CA PHE A 132 -4.06 -27.71 13.74
C PHE A 132 -3.99 -28.38 15.11
N SER A 133 -4.82 -27.93 16.05
CA SER A 133 -5.20 -28.68 17.25
C SER A 133 -6.67 -29.08 17.14
#